data_AF-A0A9P1IFT1-F1
#
_entry.id   AF-A0A9P1IFT1-F1
#
_cell.length_a   1.000
_cell.length_b   1.000
_cell.length_c   1.000
_cell.angle_alpha   90.00
_cell.angle_beta   90.00
_cell.angle_gamma   90.00
#
_symmetry.space_group_name_H-M   'P 1'
#
loop_
_entity.id
_entity.type
_entity.pdbx_description
1 polymer ?
#
loop_
_entity_poly.entity_id
_entity_poly.type
_entity_poly.pdbx_seq_one_letter_code
_entity_poly.pdbx_strand_id
1 'polypeptide(L)'
;MLPILLILSFIVPIYSIQCWNCVGSDCDTYSKTSKNWELITCPTGSVCQKTSFSFYSNQKNQSETAHTVRSCSYETGCIIERSKTCKKSAIEYAGKGCVDRYCCAKDQCNFGVSLNNFGICAILMALLIF
;
A
#
# COMPACT_ATOMS: atom_id res chain seq x y z
N MET A 1 13.20 -54.68 -0.67
CA MET A 1 12.64 -53.59 0.16
C MET A 1 12.86 -52.28 -0.59
N LEU A 2 11.81 -51.72 -1.19
CA LEU A 2 11.87 -50.47 -1.96
C LEU A 2 11.16 -49.40 -1.11
N PRO A 3 11.81 -48.31 -0.69
CA PRO A 3 11.12 -47.29 0.07
C PRO A 3 10.29 -46.45 -0.91
N ILE A 4 8.97 -46.53 -0.79
CA ILE A 4 8.04 -45.62 -1.47
C ILE A 4 8.18 -44.26 -0.79
N LEU A 5 8.93 -43.35 -1.41
CA LEU A 5 9.00 -41.95 -1.00
C LEU A 5 7.69 -41.28 -1.42
N LEU A 6 6.73 -41.23 -0.49
CA LEU A 6 5.50 -40.44 -0.62
C LEU A 6 5.87 -38.96 -0.58
N ILE A 7 6.13 -38.37 -1.74
CA ILE A 7 6.22 -36.93 -1.89
C ILE A 7 4.77 -36.41 -1.81
N LEU A 8 4.34 -36.04 -0.60
CA LEU A 8 3.17 -35.17 -0.43
C LEU A 8 3.51 -33.82 -1.09
N SER A 9 3.07 -33.66 -2.34
CA SER A 9 3.00 -32.36 -2.99
C SER A 9 1.98 -31.53 -2.21
N PHE A 10 2.48 -30.63 -1.35
CA PHE A 10 1.68 -29.55 -0.79
C PHE A 10 1.20 -28.68 -1.97
N ILE A 11 -0.01 -28.97 -2.47
CA ILE A 11 -0.71 -28.08 -3.38
C ILE A 11 -1.09 -26.86 -2.54
N VAL A 12 -0.21 -25.87 -2.48
CA VAL A 12 -0.55 -24.57 -1.91
C VAL A 12 -1.56 -23.95 -2.87
N PRO A 13 -2.81 -23.71 -2.45
CA PRO A 13 -3.78 -23.10 -3.35
C PRO A 13 -3.33 -21.67 -3.63
N ILE A 14 -2.91 -21.45 -4.87
CA ILE A 14 -2.46 -20.14 -5.33
C ILE A 14 -3.72 -19.40 -5.81
N TYR A 15 -4.31 -18.59 -4.94
CA TYR A 15 -5.51 -17.82 -5.27
C TYR A 15 -5.14 -16.55 -6.03
N SER A 16 -5.93 -16.20 -7.06
CA SER A 16 -5.88 -14.87 -7.67
C SER A 16 -6.57 -13.87 -6.74
N ILE A 17 -5.93 -12.74 -6.49
CA ILE A 17 -6.49 -11.66 -5.67
C ILE A 17 -6.97 -10.49 -6.54
N GLN A 18 -7.85 -9.64 -6.02
CA GLN A 18 -8.23 -8.39 -6.66
C GLN A 18 -7.57 -7.20 -5.98
N CYS A 19 -7.01 -6.26 -6.75
CA CYS A 19 -6.33 -5.08 -6.20
C CYS A 19 -6.83 -3.80 -6.86
N TRP A 20 -6.74 -2.69 -6.14
CA TRP A 20 -6.98 -1.38 -6.73
C TRP A 20 -5.84 -1.04 -7.69
N ASN A 21 -6.18 -0.57 -8.89
CA ASN A 21 -5.26 -0.05 -9.88
C ASN A 21 -5.54 1.44 -10.08
N CYS A 22 -4.53 2.27 -9.92
CA CYS A 22 -4.63 3.71 -10.15
C CYS A 22 -3.23 4.34 -10.30
N VAL A 23 -3.15 5.44 -11.02
CA VAL A 23 -1.94 6.28 -11.13
C VAL A 23 -2.38 7.75 -11.04
N GLY A 24 -1.93 8.46 -10.01
CA GLY A 24 -2.27 9.89 -9.88
C GLY A 24 -2.22 10.42 -8.47
N SER A 25 -2.52 11.71 -8.32
CA SER A 25 -2.70 12.37 -7.02
C SER A 25 -4.08 12.10 -6.41
N ASP A 26 -5.07 11.72 -7.22
CA ASP A 26 -6.43 11.37 -6.80
C ASP A 26 -6.57 9.88 -6.42
N CYS A 27 -5.48 9.12 -6.48
CA CYS A 27 -5.36 7.74 -6.03
C CYS A 27 -5.63 7.51 -4.54
N ASP A 28 -5.81 8.55 -3.73
CA ASP A 28 -6.17 8.43 -2.31
C ASP A 28 -7.57 9.01 -1.99
N THR A 29 -8.20 9.67 -2.97
CA THR A 29 -9.50 10.32 -2.83
C THR A 29 -10.51 9.56 -3.69
N TYR A 30 -10.97 8.41 -3.19
CA TYR A 30 -11.97 7.62 -3.91
C TYR A 30 -13.22 8.48 -4.16
N SER A 31 -13.61 8.59 -5.42
CA SER A 31 -14.92 9.09 -5.83
C SER A 31 -15.54 8.09 -6.79
N LYS A 32 -16.84 7.81 -6.61
CA LYS A 32 -17.63 6.99 -7.55
C LYS A 32 -17.59 7.53 -8.99
N THR A 33 -17.21 8.79 -9.18
CA THR A 33 -17.10 9.45 -10.49
C THR A 33 -15.67 9.50 -11.04
N SER A 34 -14.65 9.08 -10.29
CA SER A 34 -13.26 9.08 -10.79
C SER A 34 -13.05 7.91 -11.75
N LYS A 35 -12.52 8.22 -12.95
CA LYS A 35 -12.14 7.22 -13.96
C LYS A 35 -10.73 6.65 -13.74
N ASN A 36 -9.99 7.18 -12.76
CA ASN A 36 -8.59 6.82 -12.54
C ASN A 36 -8.42 5.60 -11.62
N TRP A 37 -9.53 4.95 -11.27
CA TRP A 37 -9.57 3.85 -10.34
C TRP A 37 -10.33 2.68 -10.94
N GLU A 38 -9.70 1.53 -10.93
CA GLU A 38 -10.35 0.29 -11.31
C GLU A 38 -9.92 -0.83 -10.38
N LEU A 39 -10.76 -1.84 -10.28
CA LEU A 39 -10.45 -3.08 -9.60
C LEU A 39 -9.97 -4.09 -10.63
N ILE A 40 -8.74 -4.57 -10.49
CA ILE A 40 -8.16 -5.56 -11.40
C ILE A 40 -7.96 -6.88 -10.68
N THR A 41 -8.19 -7.99 -11.39
CA THR A 41 -7.81 -9.32 -10.93
C THR A 41 -6.34 -9.56 -11.24
N CYS A 42 -5.55 -9.82 -10.21
CA CYS A 42 -4.13 -10.09 -10.34
C CYS A 42 -3.87 -11.54 -10.72
N PRO A 43 -2.83 -11.80 -11.53
CA PRO A 43 -2.35 -13.15 -11.76
C PRO A 43 -2.01 -13.87 -10.45
N THR A 44 -2.24 -15.16 -10.47
CA THR A 44 -1.97 -16.10 -9.40
C THR A 44 -0.57 -15.94 -8.82
N GLY A 45 -0.48 -15.76 -7.49
CA GLY A 45 0.80 -15.56 -6.77
C GLY A 45 1.22 -14.10 -6.59
N SER A 46 0.44 -13.14 -7.12
CA SER A 46 0.69 -11.70 -6.93
C SER A 46 0.23 -11.20 -5.56
N VAL A 47 0.71 -10.02 -5.19
CA VAL A 47 0.24 -9.23 -4.04
C VAL A 47 -0.26 -7.86 -4.48
N CYS A 48 -1.12 -7.22 -3.68
CA CYS A 48 -1.49 -5.83 -3.94
C CYS A 48 -0.36 -4.89 -3.50
N GLN A 49 -0.09 -3.86 -4.29
CA GLN A 49 0.94 -2.87 -4.05
C GLN A 49 0.36 -1.46 -3.99
N LYS A 50 0.93 -0.63 -3.11
CA LYS A 50 0.80 0.82 -3.10
C LYS A 50 2.18 1.46 -3.04
N THR A 51 2.46 2.40 -3.93
CA THR A 51 3.68 3.20 -3.94
C THR A 51 3.31 4.67 -3.80
N SER A 52 3.86 5.35 -2.80
CA SER A 52 3.68 6.78 -2.59
C SER A 52 4.99 7.52 -2.81
N PHE A 53 4.95 8.54 -3.65
CA PHE A 53 6.07 9.41 -3.96
C PHE A 53 5.94 10.69 -3.15
N SER A 54 6.97 11.03 -2.39
CA SER A 54 7.00 12.24 -1.57
C SER A 54 8.31 12.99 -1.73
N PHE A 55 8.31 14.29 -1.52
CA PHE A 55 9.51 15.13 -1.55
C PHE A 55 9.40 16.21 -0.49
N TYR A 56 10.53 16.81 -0.09
CA TYR A 56 10.51 17.98 0.79
C TYR A 56 10.55 19.26 -0.06
N SER A 57 9.55 20.13 0.10
CA SER A 57 9.53 21.43 -0.54
C SER A 57 10.21 22.47 0.35
N ASN A 58 11.38 22.96 -0.08
CA ASN A 58 12.06 24.06 0.61
C ASN A 58 11.24 25.36 0.58
N GLN A 59 10.47 25.59 -0.50
CA GLN A 59 9.62 26.77 -0.64
C GLN A 59 8.49 26.80 0.39
N LYS A 60 7.92 25.63 0.70
CA LYS A 60 6.82 25.50 1.67
C LYS A 60 7.30 25.01 3.05
N ASN A 61 8.60 24.72 3.19
CA ASN A 61 9.21 24.16 4.38
C ASN A 61 8.52 22.88 4.92
N GLN A 62 7.99 22.03 4.02
CA GLN A 62 7.20 20.85 4.39
C GLN A 62 7.34 19.68 3.41
N SER A 63 7.00 18.47 3.87
CA SER A 63 6.90 17.28 3.01
C SER A 63 5.60 17.29 2.20
N GLU A 64 5.71 17.01 0.91
CA GLU A 64 4.58 16.89 -0.01
C GLU A 64 4.50 15.47 -0.55
N THR A 65 3.29 14.94 -0.72
CA THR A 65 3.07 13.67 -1.43
C THR A 65 2.64 14.01 -2.84
N ALA A 66 3.46 13.66 -3.83
CA ALA A 66 3.25 14.04 -5.23
C ALA A 66 2.22 13.13 -5.90
N HIS A 67 2.47 11.82 -5.85
CA HIS A 67 1.68 10.83 -6.57
C HIS A 67 1.58 9.53 -5.78
N THR A 68 0.47 8.83 -5.98
CA THR A 68 0.28 7.46 -5.51
C THR A 68 0.07 6.58 -6.74
N VAL A 69 0.66 5.39 -6.71
CA VAL A 69 0.44 4.32 -7.69
C VAL A 69 -0.05 3.09 -6.95
N ARG A 70 -1.09 2.45 -7.46
CA ARG A 70 -1.62 1.19 -6.95
C ARG A 70 -1.69 0.19 -8.08
N SER A 71 -1.32 -1.06 -7.82
CA SER A 71 -1.29 -2.11 -8.83
C SER A 71 -1.21 -3.50 -8.18
N CYS A 72 -1.28 -4.54 -8.99
CA CYS A 72 -0.70 -5.84 -8.66
C CYS A 72 0.84 -5.73 -8.65
N SER A 73 1.50 -6.51 -7.81
CA SER A 73 2.96 -6.69 -7.84
C SER A 73 3.30 -8.17 -7.91
N TYR A 74 4.21 -8.47 -8.84
CA TYR A 74 4.70 -9.82 -9.15
C TYR A 74 6.06 -10.10 -8.50
N GLU A 75 6.65 -9.10 -7.84
CA GLU A 75 8.09 -9.06 -7.61
C GLU A 75 8.47 -9.54 -6.21
N THR A 76 9.45 -10.45 -6.14
CA THR A 76 10.15 -10.85 -4.91
C THR A 76 10.97 -9.67 -4.40
N GLY A 77 10.37 -8.83 -3.57
CA GLY A 77 10.99 -7.59 -3.10
C GLY A 77 9.98 -6.56 -2.62
N CYS A 78 8.69 -6.80 -2.85
CA CYS A 78 7.68 -5.99 -2.19
C CYS A 78 7.57 -6.37 -0.71
N ILE A 79 8.11 -5.50 0.13
CA ILE A 79 8.12 -5.68 1.59
C ILE A 79 6.68 -5.47 2.08
N ILE A 80 6.18 -6.44 2.85
CA ILE A 80 4.85 -6.36 3.47
C ILE A 80 4.79 -5.18 4.47
N GLU A 81 5.95 -4.76 4.98
CA GLU A 81 6.11 -3.61 5.86
C GLU A 81 6.57 -2.36 5.12
N ARG A 82 6.01 -1.21 5.50
CA ARG A 82 6.43 0.11 5.00
C ARG A 82 7.84 0.43 5.47
N SER A 83 8.84 0.30 4.60
CA SER A 83 10.15 0.89 4.87
C SER A 83 10.08 2.40 4.61
N LYS A 84 9.71 3.21 5.62
CA LYS A 84 9.85 4.69 5.58
C LYS A 84 11.32 5.16 5.63
N THR A 85 12.24 4.32 5.16
CA THR A 85 13.69 4.50 5.30
C THR A 85 14.22 5.75 4.60
N CYS A 86 13.51 6.28 3.60
CA CYS A 86 13.89 7.50 2.90
C CYS A 86 13.41 8.83 3.52
N LYS A 87 12.60 8.80 4.60
CA LYS A 87 12.15 10.03 5.31
C LYS A 87 13.01 10.40 6.52
N LYS A 88 14.22 9.84 6.65
CA LYS A 88 15.09 10.02 7.83
C LYS A 88 15.60 11.45 8.01
N SER A 89 15.80 12.19 6.92
CA SER A 89 16.23 13.59 6.94
C SER A 89 15.59 14.37 5.80
N ALA A 90 15.06 15.56 6.07
CA ALA A 90 14.49 16.46 5.06
C ALA A 90 15.47 16.74 3.91
N ILE A 91 16.75 16.87 4.22
CA ILE A 91 17.82 17.11 3.24
C ILE A 91 17.93 15.92 2.27
N GLU A 92 17.79 14.71 2.78
CA GLU A 92 18.03 13.49 2.02
C GLU A 92 16.97 13.25 0.93
N TYR A 93 15.70 13.61 1.18
CA TYR A 93 14.61 13.42 0.22
C TYR A 93 14.10 14.72 -0.43
N ALA A 94 14.67 15.88 -0.12
CA ALA A 94 14.45 17.11 -0.87
C ALA A 94 14.95 16.99 -2.32
N GLY A 95 16.12 16.35 -2.53
CA GLY A 95 16.74 16.22 -3.85
C GLY A 95 16.31 14.97 -4.63
N LYS A 96 16.25 13.81 -3.97
CA LYS A 96 16.00 12.51 -4.64
C LYS A 96 14.54 12.05 -4.57
N GLY A 97 13.70 12.75 -3.80
CA GLY A 97 12.38 12.27 -3.41
C GLY A 97 12.48 11.05 -2.47
N CYS A 98 11.32 10.58 -2.03
CA CYS A 98 11.17 9.42 -1.16
C CYS A 98 10.01 8.57 -1.69
N VAL A 99 10.35 7.34 -2.04
CA VAL A 99 9.42 6.31 -2.52
C VAL A 99 9.10 5.39 -1.36
N ASP A 100 7.86 5.41 -0.89
CA ASP A 100 7.34 4.50 0.14
C ASP A 100 6.50 3.43 -0.55
N ARG A 101 6.99 2.19 -0.56
CA ARG A 101 6.31 1.04 -1.17
C ARG A 101 5.77 0.12 -0.08
N TYR A 102 4.53 -0.32 -0.24
CA TYR A 102 3.82 -1.23 0.65
C TYR A 102 3.13 -2.32 -0.16
N CYS A 103 3.22 -3.55 0.33
CA CYS A 103 2.45 -4.68 -0.21
C CYS A 103 1.61 -5.41 0.82
N CYS A 104 0.57 -6.09 0.32
CA CYS A 104 -0.32 -6.89 1.13
C CYS A 104 -0.99 -7.99 0.28
N ALA A 105 -1.35 -9.10 0.91
CA ALA A 105 -1.77 -10.34 0.21
C ALA A 105 -3.28 -10.64 0.33
N LYS A 106 -4.12 -9.63 0.55
CA LYS A 106 -5.58 -9.78 0.64
C LYS A 106 -6.26 -8.98 -0.47
N ASP A 107 -7.47 -9.36 -0.84
CA ASP A 107 -8.26 -8.57 -1.79
C ASP A 107 -8.38 -7.12 -1.32
N GLN A 108 -8.15 -6.20 -2.25
CA GLN A 108 -8.35 -4.76 -2.12
C GLN A 108 -7.55 -4.10 -0.99
N CYS A 109 -6.56 -4.79 -0.42
CA CYS A 109 -5.84 -4.34 0.76
C CYS A 109 -4.90 -3.15 0.52
N ASN A 110 -4.62 -2.83 -0.75
CA ASN A 110 -3.91 -1.61 -1.14
C ASN A 110 -4.84 -0.38 -1.18
N PHE A 111 -6.05 -0.49 -0.63
CA PHE A 111 -6.91 0.66 -0.38
C PHE A 111 -6.27 1.62 0.63
N GLY A 112 -6.38 2.92 0.35
CA GLY A 112 -5.84 3.96 1.20
C GLY A 112 -6.91 4.52 2.11
N VAL A 113 -6.81 4.20 3.40
CA VAL A 113 -7.10 5.19 4.43
C VAL A 113 -5.78 5.42 5.15
N SER A 114 -5.21 6.61 5.00
CA SER A 114 -4.19 7.06 5.94
C SER A 114 -4.88 7.20 7.29
N LEU A 115 -4.78 6.19 8.16
CA LEU A 115 -5.36 6.17 9.51
C LEU A 115 -4.62 7.12 10.47
N ASN A 116 -4.29 8.33 10.03
CA ASN A 116 -3.93 9.42 10.94
C ASN A 116 -5.18 10.29 11.13
N ASN A 117 -5.91 10.05 12.24
CA ASN A 117 -6.87 10.94 12.93
C ASN A 117 -8.28 10.41 13.27
N PHE A 118 -8.63 9.14 13.05
CA PHE A 118 -9.95 8.64 13.51
C PHE A 118 -10.01 8.17 14.97
N GLY A 119 -8.91 8.29 15.73
CA GLY A 119 -8.82 7.81 17.12
C GLY A 119 -9.26 8.80 18.21
N ILE A 120 -9.57 10.06 17.89
CA ILE A 120 -9.85 11.08 18.91
C ILE A 120 -11.35 11.38 19.09
N CYS A 121 -12.19 11.10 18.09
CA CYS A 121 -13.64 11.36 18.22
C CYS A 121 -14.38 10.36 19.15
N ALA A 122 -13.88 9.13 19.33
CA ALA A 122 -14.52 8.15 20.21
C ALA A 122 -14.28 8.43 21.71
N ILE A 123 -13.18 9.09 22.07
CA ILE A 123 -12.84 9.36 23.47
C ILE A 123 -13.58 10.60 24.00
N LEU A 124 -13.80 11.62 23.16
CA LEU A 124 -14.57 12.82 23.54
C LEU A 124 -16.05 12.54 23.75
N MET A 125 -16.65 11.59 23.03
CA MET A 125 -18.04 11.16 23.26
C MET A 125 -18.22 10.35 24.55
N ALA A 126 -17.18 9.64 25.01
CA ALA A 126 -17.21 8.91 26.28
C ALA A 126 -17.01 9.81 27.51
N LEU A 127 -16.31 10.94 27.36
CA LEU A 127 -16.06 11.91 28.43
C LEU A 127 -17.19 12.95 28.63
N LEU A 128 -18.15 13.04 27.71
CA LEU A 128 -19.34 13.90 27.85
C LEU A 128 -20.56 13.15 28.44
N ILE A 129 -20.38 11.89 28.85
CA ILE A 129 -21.43 11.05 29.48
C ILE A 129 -21.10 10.80 30.97
N PHE A 130 -20.09 11.47 31.53
CA PHE A 130 -19.82 11.55 32.98
C PHE A 130 -19.86 13.00 33.46
#